data_AF-K9BSJ0-F1
#
_entry.id   AF-K9BSJ0-F1
#
_cell.length_a   1.000
_cell.length_b   1.000
_cell.length_c   1.000
_cell.angle_alpha   90.00
_cell.angle_beta   90.00
_cell.angle_gamma   90.00
#
_symmetry.space_group_name_H-M   'P 1'
#
loop_
_entity.id
_entity.type
_entity.pdbx_description
1 polymer ?
#
loop_
_entity_poly.entity_id
_entity_poly.type
_entity_poly.pdbx_seq_one_letter_code
_entity_poly.pdbx_strand_id
1 'polypeptide(L)'
;MNNYKIKVNGPDNSAEIQDLFFELGYFWVCSKKEITNLDATYIYAKDGFLTAGFNDLNFAEAGHQELTLPQLRDLVVSHRNDIQDANWETEGDDQIYQDSNGKSFIFREQGWDELQRHEMRQAMWEKIKPKPQHVEVEQGLISGAEALKAMMAGKRVLYSGYGRKDWDTALNCNLGVFLKHEKFPDFSFKIVPRTINIHGAELNKEEALKFVEEYFS
;
A
#
# COMPACT_ATOMS: atom_id res chain seq x y z
N MET A 1 -15.14 -14.39 -7.68
CA MET A 1 -13.75 -13.90 -7.50
C MET A 1 -12.88 -14.56 -8.54
N ASN A 2 -11.95 -13.82 -9.13
CA ASN A 2 -11.06 -14.37 -10.15
C ASN A 2 -9.92 -15.16 -9.49
N ASN A 3 -9.15 -15.88 -10.32
CA ASN A 3 -8.01 -16.66 -9.85
C ASN A 3 -6.71 -15.96 -10.26
N TYR A 4 -5.90 -15.57 -9.28
CA TYR A 4 -4.68 -14.80 -9.48
C TYR A 4 -3.46 -15.54 -8.96
N LYS A 5 -2.30 -15.22 -9.51
CA LYS A 5 -0.98 -15.61 -9.00
C LYS A 5 -0.03 -14.42 -9.06
N ILE A 6 0.84 -14.29 -8.07
CA ILE A 6 1.82 -13.20 -7.99
C ILE A 6 3.12 -13.71 -7.38
N LYS A 7 4.24 -13.15 -7.87
CA LYS A 7 5.57 -13.41 -7.32
C LYS A 7 5.85 -12.50 -6.13
N VAL A 8 6.42 -13.08 -5.08
CA VAL A 8 6.79 -12.39 -3.84
C VAL A 8 8.29 -12.17 -3.84
N ASN A 9 8.71 -10.90 -3.88
CA ASN A 9 10.13 -10.51 -3.90
C ASN A 9 10.58 -10.03 -2.50
N GLY A 10 10.46 -10.90 -1.51
CA GLY A 10 10.85 -10.62 -0.12
C GLY A 10 9.69 -10.27 0.82
N PRO A 11 9.98 -10.11 2.12
CA PRO A 11 8.96 -10.04 3.18
C PRO A 11 8.08 -8.78 3.11
N ASP A 12 8.65 -7.61 2.82
CA ASP A 12 7.89 -6.35 2.77
C ASP A 12 6.81 -6.40 1.67
N ASN A 13 7.18 -6.93 0.50
CA ASN A 13 6.29 -7.15 -0.62
C ASN A 13 5.21 -8.20 -0.29
N SER A 14 5.56 -9.24 0.48
CA SER A 14 4.62 -10.27 0.93
C SER A 14 3.49 -9.72 1.80
N ALA A 15 3.82 -8.82 2.74
CA ALA A 15 2.83 -8.20 3.61
C ALA A 15 1.83 -7.37 2.79
N GLU A 16 2.34 -6.50 1.92
CA GLU A 16 1.51 -5.65 1.07
C GLU A 16 0.60 -6.47 0.14
N ILE A 17 1.14 -7.50 -0.51
CA ILE A 17 0.33 -8.38 -1.39
C ILE A 17 -0.84 -8.99 -0.61
N GLN A 18 -0.58 -9.48 0.61
CA GLN A 18 -1.62 -10.10 1.43
C GLN A 18 -2.70 -9.11 1.83
N ASP A 19 -2.33 -7.90 2.26
CA ASP A 19 -3.26 -6.85 2.63
C ASP A 19 -4.15 -6.45 1.44
N LEU A 20 -3.55 -6.23 0.26
CA LEU A 20 -4.29 -5.93 -0.96
C LEU A 20 -5.28 -7.06 -1.32
N PHE A 21 -4.90 -8.32 -1.16
CA PHE A 21 -5.83 -9.43 -1.36
C PHE A 21 -6.94 -9.50 -0.30
N PHE A 22 -6.65 -9.15 0.96
CA PHE A 22 -7.67 -9.07 2.01
C PHE A 22 -8.72 -8.00 1.76
N GLU A 23 -8.30 -6.89 1.14
CA GLU A 23 -9.18 -5.83 0.68
C GLU A 23 -10.08 -6.28 -0.47
N LEU A 24 -9.54 -7.06 -1.41
CA LEU A 24 -10.33 -7.72 -2.46
C LEU A 24 -11.27 -8.82 -1.94
N GLY A 25 -11.23 -9.11 -0.63
CA GLY A 25 -12.09 -10.09 0.03
C GLY A 25 -11.52 -11.51 0.11
N TYR A 26 -10.27 -11.73 -0.29
CA TYR A 26 -9.61 -13.02 -0.09
C TYR A 26 -9.14 -13.18 1.36
N PHE A 27 -8.86 -14.40 1.77
CA PHE A 27 -8.31 -14.68 3.10
C PHE A 27 -7.62 -16.04 3.14
N TRP A 28 -6.74 -16.24 4.11
CA TRP A 28 -6.13 -17.53 4.39
C TRP A 28 -7.14 -18.48 5.04
N VAL A 29 -7.11 -19.76 4.67
CA VAL A 29 -8.00 -20.79 5.23
C VAL A 29 -7.88 -20.89 6.76
N CYS A 30 -6.65 -20.83 7.28
CA CYS A 30 -6.37 -21.03 8.70
C CYS A 30 -6.25 -19.71 9.47
N SER A 31 -5.48 -18.76 8.95
CA SER A 31 -5.15 -17.47 9.59
C SER A 31 -6.10 -16.33 9.21
N LYS A 32 -7.08 -16.56 8.33
CA LYS A 32 -8.04 -15.55 7.86
C LYS A 32 -7.33 -14.31 7.29
N LYS A 33 -7.44 -13.16 7.96
CA LYS A 33 -6.85 -11.88 7.54
C LYS A 33 -5.55 -11.56 8.29
N GLU A 34 -5.00 -12.50 9.05
CA GLU A 34 -3.68 -12.30 9.65
C GLU A 34 -2.62 -12.49 8.57
N ILE A 35 -1.77 -11.48 8.39
CA ILE A 35 -0.59 -11.56 7.51
C ILE A 35 0.25 -12.72 8.00
N THR A 36 0.47 -13.68 7.11
CA THR A 36 1.24 -14.86 7.42
C THR A 36 2.67 -14.61 6.95
N ASN A 37 3.64 -14.65 7.87
CA ASN A 37 5.08 -14.60 7.55
C ASN A 37 5.51 -15.92 6.93
N LEU A 38 5.09 -16.14 5.69
CA LEU A 38 5.49 -17.30 4.91
C LEU A 38 6.79 -16.94 4.20
N ASP A 39 7.79 -17.82 4.25
CA ASP A 39 8.95 -17.81 3.33
C ASP A 39 8.53 -18.16 1.88
N ALA A 40 7.32 -17.78 1.49
CA ALA A 40 6.70 -18.10 0.22
C ALA A 40 7.29 -17.24 -0.89
N THR A 41 7.58 -17.89 -2.01
CA THR A 41 8.01 -17.21 -3.24
C THR A 41 6.81 -16.75 -4.06
N TYR A 42 5.64 -17.37 -3.86
CA TYR A 42 4.44 -17.13 -4.65
C TYR A 42 3.19 -17.14 -3.79
N ILE A 43 2.26 -16.24 -4.09
CA ILE A 43 0.91 -16.24 -3.53
C ILE A 43 -0.09 -16.50 -4.66
N TYR A 44 -1.07 -17.34 -4.38
CA TYR A 44 -2.17 -17.66 -5.29
C TYR A 44 -3.48 -17.34 -4.60
N ALA A 45 -4.37 -16.69 -5.33
CA ALA A 45 -5.72 -16.38 -4.90
C ALA A 45 -6.70 -17.21 -5.74
N LYS A 46 -7.53 -18.04 -5.09
CA LYS A 46 -8.48 -18.92 -5.77
C LYS A 46 -9.75 -19.08 -4.96
N ASP A 47 -10.89 -18.85 -5.59
CA ASP A 47 -12.21 -19.07 -4.99
C ASP A 47 -12.39 -18.37 -3.61
N GLY A 48 -11.75 -17.21 -3.42
CA GLY A 48 -11.78 -16.44 -2.17
C GLY A 48 -10.72 -16.83 -1.13
N PHE A 49 -9.89 -17.82 -1.43
CA PHE A 49 -8.83 -18.27 -0.52
C PHE A 49 -7.44 -17.95 -1.05
N LEU A 50 -6.53 -17.66 -0.11
CA LEU A 50 -5.10 -17.56 -0.39
C LEU A 50 -4.40 -18.89 -0.11
N THR A 51 -3.45 -19.22 -0.98
CA THR A 51 -2.47 -20.29 -0.78
C THR A 51 -1.08 -19.79 -1.20
N ALA A 52 -0.04 -20.42 -0.67
CA ALA A 52 1.35 -20.11 -0.97
C ALA A 52 2.04 -21.22 -1.77
N GLY A 53 3.10 -20.86 -2.49
CA GLY A 53 3.98 -21.79 -3.17
C GLY A 53 5.44 -21.39 -3.11
N PHE A 54 6.31 -22.37 -3.36
CA PHE A 54 7.76 -22.27 -3.13
C PHE A 54 8.59 -22.68 -4.36
N ASN A 55 7.96 -22.99 -5.49
CA ASN A 55 8.67 -23.41 -6.70
C ASN A 55 8.04 -22.84 -7.97
N ASP A 56 8.90 -22.64 -8.97
CA ASP A 56 8.58 -21.99 -10.24
C ASP A 56 7.68 -22.85 -11.14
N LEU A 57 7.81 -24.18 -11.04
CA LEU A 57 7.02 -25.14 -11.82
C LEU A 57 5.53 -25.00 -11.51
N ASN A 58 5.16 -25.04 -10.22
CA ASN A 58 3.78 -24.84 -9.79
C ASN A 58 3.27 -23.45 -10.17
N PHE A 59 4.13 -22.44 -10.16
CA PHE A 59 3.76 -21.09 -10.56
C PHE A 59 3.48 -20.99 -12.05
N ALA A 60 4.34 -21.58 -12.89
CA ALA A 60 4.19 -21.57 -14.35
C ALA A 60 2.95 -22.35 -14.78
N GLU A 61 2.72 -23.53 -14.20
CA GLU A 61 1.61 -24.42 -14.55
C GLU A 61 0.26 -24.02 -13.95
N ALA A 62 0.25 -23.15 -12.94
CA ALA A 62 -0.98 -22.58 -12.41
C ALA A 62 -1.68 -21.77 -13.51
N GLY A 63 -2.83 -22.25 -13.98
CA GLY A 63 -3.72 -21.57 -14.93
C GLY A 63 -4.44 -20.34 -14.33
N HIS A 64 -3.78 -19.60 -13.45
CA HIS A 64 -4.26 -18.38 -12.82
C HIS A 64 -3.66 -17.17 -13.53
N GLN A 65 -4.37 -16.05 -13.50
CA GLN A 65 -3.87 -14.81 -14.09
C GLN A 65 -2.68 -14.31 -13.28
N GLU A 66 -1.53 -14.14 -13.94
CA GLU A 66 -0.36 -13.54 -13.32
C GLU A 66 -0.54 -12.04 -13.18
N LEU A 67 -0.30 -11.53 -11.96
CA LEU A 67 -0.34 -10.11 -11.65
C LEU A 67 1.06 -9.62 -11.25
N THR A 68 1.35 -8.37 -11.60
CA THR A 68 2.36 -7.58 -10.91
C THR A 68 1.75 -6.88 -9.68
N LEU A 69 2.59 -6.44 -8.74
CA LEU A 69 2.11 -5.69 -7.57
C LEU A 69 1.35 -4.41 -7.95
N PRO A 70 1.82 -3.57 -8.91
CA PRO A 70 1.02 -2.44 -9.39
C PRO A 70 -0.36 -2.83 -9.93
N GLN A 71 -0.45 -3.91 -10.71
CA GLN A 71 -1.75 -4.39 -11.21
C GLN A 71 -2.68 -4.87 -10.09
N LEU A 72 -2.14 -5.42 -9.01
CA LEU A 72 -2.93 -5.78 -7.83
C LEU A 72 -3.48 -4.53 -7.12
N ARG A 73 -2.69 -3.45 -7.01
CA ARG A 73 -3.14 -2.16 -6.47
C ARG A 73 -4.27 -1.56 -7.33
N ASP A 74 -4.13 -1.60 -8.65
CA ASP A 74 -5.17 -1.12 -9.58
C ASP A 74 -6.50 -1.87 -9.40
N LEU A 75 -6.44 -3.19 -9.16
CA LEU A 75 -7.62 -4.00 -8.86
C LEU A 75 -8.28 -3.56 -7.55
N VAL A 76 -7.50 -3.25 -6.52
CA VAL A 76 -8.02 -2.76 -5.23
C VAL A 76 -8.70 -1.41 -5.38
N VAL A 77 -8.11 -0.46 -6.13
CA VAL A 77 -8.74 0.84 -6.42
C VAL A 77 -10.09 0.66 -7.10
N SER A 78 -10.13 -0.20 -8.11
CA SER A 78 -11.38 -0.53 -8.81
C SER A 78 -12.42 -1.19 -7.88
N HIS A 79 -11.96 -1.97 -6.90
CA HIS A 79 -12.82 -2.66 -5.93
C HIS A 79 -13.39 -1.73 -4.86
N ARG A 80 -12.55 -0.86 -4.27
CA ARG A 80 -12.97 0.15 -3.30
C ARG A 80 -13.95 1.14 -3.91
N ASN A 81 -13.68 1.50 -5.17
CA ASN A 81 -14.46 2.47 -5.92
C ASN A 81 -14.59 3.81 -5.16
N ASP A 82 -13.48 4.27 -4.59
CA ASP A 82 -13.40 5.49 -3.80
C ASP A 82 -12.72 6.62 -4.60
N ILE A 83 -13.32 7.81 -4.58
CA ILE A 83 -12.79 9.01 -5.22
C ILE A 83 -11.43 9.42 -4.63
N GLN A 84 -11.14 9.03 -3.39
CA GLN A 84 -9.86 9.33 -2.73
C GLN A 84 -8.69 8.53 -3.32
N ASP A 85 -8.94 7.47 -4.10
CA ASP A 85 -7.88 6.72 -4.77
C ASP A 85 -7.29 7.46 -5.99
N ALA A 86 -7.84 8.63 -6.37
CA ALA A 86 -7.35 9.46 -7.47
C ALA A 86 -5.86 9.82 -7.30
N ASN A 87 -5.08 9.68 -8.38
CA ASN A 87 -3.66 10.07 -8.43
C ASN A 87 -3.40 11.30 -9.32
N TRP A 88 -4.44 11.80 -9.99
CA TRP A 88 -4.43 13.03 -10.78
C TRP A 88 -5.71 13.83 -10.55
N GLU A 89 -5.62 15.14 -10.76
CA GLU A 89 -6.77 16.05 -10.76
C GLU A 89 -6.70 17.03 -11.94
N THR A 90 -7.85 17.45 -12.47
CA THR A 90 -7.96 18.51 -13.48
C THR A 90 -8.08 19.89 -12.82
N GLU A 91 -7.99 20.97 -13.61
CA GLU A 91 -8.26 22.33 -13.11
C GLU A 91 -9.74 22.56 -12.79
N GLY A 92 -10.64 21.75 -13.36
CA GLY A 92 -12.07 21.69 -13.01
C GLY A 92 -12.40 20.81 -11.81
N ASP A 93 -11.40 20.38 -11.03
CA ASP A 93 -11.51 19.49 -9.86
C ASP A 93 -11.96 18.05 -10.15
N ASP A 94 -11.96 17.62 -11.43
CA ASP A 94 -12.25 16.23 -11.78
C ASP A 94 -11.14 15.31 -11.29
N GLN A 95 -11.55 14.19 -10.70
CA GLN A 95 -10.65 13.23 -10.08
C GLN A 95 -10.33 12.11 -11.07
N ILE A 96 -9.05 11.91 -11.33
CA ILE A 96 -8.54 10.97 -12.32
C ILE A 96 -7.66 9.92 -11.63
N TYR A 97 -7.89 8.67 -12.00
CA TYR A 97 -7.01 7.56 -11.67
C TYR A 97 -6.32 7.05 -12.94
N GLN A 98 -5.00 7.03 -12.96
CA GLN A 98 -4.21 6.37 -13.98
C GLN A 98 -3.70 5.03 -13.44
N ASP A 99 -4.05 3.94 -14.11
CA ASP A 99 -3.63 2.59 -13.73
C ASP A 99 -2.18 2.30 -14.17
N SER A 100 -1.63 1.17 -13.70
CA SER A 100 -0.27 0.74 -14.04
C SER A 100 -0.07 0.36 -15.52
N ASN A 101 -1.15 0.17 -16.28
CA ASN A 101 -1.10 -0.11 -17.72
C ASN A 101 -1.21 1.18 -18.57
N GLY A 102 -1.31 2.34 -17.92
CA GLY A 102 -1.42 3.65 -18.59
C GLY A 102 -2.82 4.00 -19.06
N LYS A 103 -3.85 3.26 -18.64
CA LYS A 103 -5.26 3.65 -18.83
C LYS A 103 -5.65 4.70 -17.79
N SER A 104 -6.54 5.60 -18.18
CA SER A 104 -7.07 6.65 -17.31
C SER A 104 -8.56 6.42 -17.06
N PHE A 105 -8.98 6.73 -15.84
CA PHE A 105 -10.34 6.62 -15.37
C PHE A 105 -10.75 7.94 -14.74
N ILE A 106 -12.00 8.36 -14.94
CA ILE A 106 -12.60 9.52 -14.28
C ILE A 106 -13.64 9.04 -13.28
N PHE A 107 -13.70 9.66 -12.11
CA PHE A 107 -14.70 9.33 -11.11
C PHE A 107 -16.04 10.00 -11.45
N ARG A 108 -17.11 9.21 -11.59
CA ARG A 108 -18.47 9.67 -11.89
C ARG A 108 -19.46 9.16 -10.82
N GLU A 109 -20.75 9.45 -10.99
CA GLU A 109 -21.81 9.04 -10.04
C GLU A 109 -21.84 7.52 -9.74
N GLN A 110 -21.46 6.68 -10.71
CA GLN A 110 -21.44 5.22 -10.54
C GLN A 110 -20.06 4.66 -10.16
N GLY A 111 -19.06 5.53 -10.00
CA GLY A 111 -17.68 5.14 -9.73
C GLY A 111 -16.70 5.47 -10.84
N TRP A 112 -15.59 4.73 -10.87
CA TRP A 112 -14.56 4.84 -11.90
C TRP A 112 -15.07 4.41 -13.28
N ASP A 113 -14.93 5.29 -14.27
CA ASP A 113 -15.29 5.05 -15.66
C ASP A 113 -14.07 5.26 -16.58
N GLU A 114 -13.86 4.38 -17.56
CA GLU A 114 -12.67 4.42 -18.43
C GLU A 114 -12.74 5.64 -19.35
N LEU A 115 -11.77 6.54 -19.19
CA LEU A 115 -11.68 7.80 -19.91
C LEU A 115 -11.27 7.52 -21.36
N GLN A 116 -12.23 7.66 -22.29
CA GLN A 116 -11.98 7.34 -23.69
C GLN A 116 -11.09 8.41 -24.34
N ARG A 117 -10.26 8.01 -25.31
CA ARG A 117 -9.26 8.92 -25.95
C ARG A 117 -9.83 10.23 -26.48
N HIS A 118 -11.08 10.26 -26.90
CA HIS A 118 -11.74 11.48 -27.38
C HIS A 118 -12.11 12.47 -26.26
N GLU A 119 -12.35 11.99 -25.03
CA GLU A 119 -12.65 12.79 -23.84
C GLU A 119 -11.33 13.28 -23.21
N MET A 120 -10.29 12.45 -23.26
CA MET A 120 -8.95 12.78 -22.77
C MET A 120 -8.37 14.02 -23.48
N ARG A 121 -8.76 14.27 -24.73
CA ARG A 121 -8.34 15.45 -25.49
C ARG A 121 -8.99 16.76 -25.01
N GLN A 122 -10.16 16.68 -24.37
CA GLN A 122 -10.83 17.82 -23.74
C GLN A 122 -10.34 18.00 -22.29
N ALA A 123 -10.18 16.91 -21.53
CA ALA A 123 -9.64 16.93 -20.17
C ALA A 123 -8.16 17.34 -20.10
N MET A 124 -7.33 17.00 -21.11
CA MET A 124 -5.93 17.46 -21.21
C MET A 124 -5.80 18.95 -21.62
N TRP A 125 -6.88 19.58 -22.08
CA TRP A 125 -6.88 21.04 -22.30
C TRP A 125 -6.90 21.79 -20.97
N GLU A 126 -7.49 21.17 -19.94
CA GLU A 126 -7.26 21.52 -18.54
C GLU A 126 -5.94 20.89 -18.11
N LYS A 127 -5.02 21.68 -17.56
CA LYS A 127 -3.69 21.17 -17.20
C LYS A 127 -3.83 20.20 -16.03
N ILE A 128 -3.71 18.91 -16.28
CA ILE A 128 -3.71 17.90 -15.20
C ILE A 128 -2.51 18.10 -14.28
N LYS A 129 -2.72 17.91 -12.98
CA LYS A 129 -1.66 17.97 -11.97
C LYS A 129 -1.67 16.67 -11.17
N PRO A 130 -0.49 16.13 -10.80
CA PRO A 130 -0.42 15.01 -9.89
C PRO A 130 -1.13 15.42 -8.60
N LYS A 131 -2.12 14.64 -8.19
CA LYS A 131 -2.72 14.87 -6.88
C LYS A 131 -1.68 14.45 -5.84
N PRO A 132 -1.34 15.30 -4.86
CA PRO A 132 -0.47 14.88 -3.78
C PRO A 132 -1.18 13.72 -3.08
N GLN A 133 -0.72 12.50 -3.35
CA GLN A 133 -1.19 11.35 -2.60
C GLN A 133 -0.69 11.57 -1.18
N HIS A 134 -1.63 11.68 -0.25
CA HIS A 134 -1.35 11.29 1.12
C HIS A 134 -1.09 9.80 1.08
N VAL A 135 0.13 9.43 0.66
CA VAL A 135 0.67 8.13 0.97
C VAL A 135 0.93 8.21 2.47
N GLU A 136 -0.11 7.94 3.26
CA GLU A 136 0.15 7.15 4.46
C GLU A 136 0.77 5.87 3.91
N VAL A 137 2.10 5.88 3.77
CA VAL A 137 2.86 4.65 3.71
C VAL A 137 2.51 4.02 5.05
N GLU A 138 1.51 3.16 5.08
CA GLU A 138 1.36 2.16 6.11
C GLU A 138 2.60 1.27 5.96
N GLN A 139 3.74 1.77 6.44
CA GLN A 139 4.81 0.91 6.88
C GLN A 139 4.13 0.03 7.93
N GLY A 140 3.92 -1.23 7.55
CA GLY A 140 3.20 -2.21 8.32
C GLY A 140 3.63 -2.16 9.79
N LEU A 141 2.68 -2.44 10.67
CA LEU A 141 2.88 -2.35 12.10
C LEU A 141 4.18 -3.07 12.50
N ILE A 142 5.09 -2.35 13.15
CA ILE A 142 6.35 -2.91 13.61
C ILE A 142 6.20 -3.46 15.02
N SER A 143 7.05 -4.44 15.36
CA SER A 143 7.08 -4.95 16.73
C SER A 143 7.55 -3.89 17.73
N GLY A 144 7.19 -4.02 19.01
CA GLY A 144 7.68 -3.13 20.07
C GLY A 144 9.23 -3.08 20.16
N ALA A 145 9.90 -4.20 19.87
CA ALA A 145 11.36 -4.26 19.83
C ALA A 145 11.95 -3.44 18.68
N GLU A 146 11.33 -3.48 17.49
CA GLU A 146 11.74 -2.69 16.34
C GLU A 146 11.41 -1.21 16.53
N ALA A 147 10.26 -0.90 17.15
CA ALA A 147 9.88 0.45 17.54
C ALA A 147 10.92 1.08 18.48
N LEU A 148 11.36 0.34 19.51
CA LEU A 148 12.40 0.81 20.43
C LEU A 148 13.74 1.03 19.71
N LYS A 149 14.16 0.11 18.84
CA LYS A 149 15.37 0.28 18.01
C LYS A 149 15.29 1.50 17.11
N ALA A 150 14.14 1.72 16.47
CA ALA A 150 13.90 2.86 15.60
C ALA A 150 13.97 4.19 16.38
N MET A 151 13.38 4.25 17.58
CA MET A 151 13.49 5.41 18.46
C MET A 151 14.93 5.69 18.90
N MET A 152 15.70 4.66 19.25
CA MET A 152 17.13 4.82 19.59
C MET A 152 17.96 5.31 18.39
N ALA A 153 17.56 4.94 17.17
CA ALA A 153 18.12 5.47 15.93
C ALA A 153 17.60 6.88 15.55
N GLY A 154 16.82 7.52 16.44
CA GLY A 154 16.27 8.86 16.24
C GLY A 154 15.09 8.94 15.27
N LYS A 155 14.53 7.81 14.84
CA LYS A 155 13.33 7.79 13.99
C LYS A 155 12.09 8.16 14.83
N ARG A 156 11.12 8.82 14.19
CA ARG A 156 9.84 9.14 14.84
C ARG A 156 8.94 7.90 14.78
N VAL A 157 8.48 7.47 15.94
CA VAL A 157 7.63 6.28 16.09
C VAL A 157 6.30 6.70 16.70
N LEU A 158 5.21 6.20 16.12
CA LEU A 158 3.86 6.32 16.67
C LEU A 158 3.47 5.00 17.30
N TYR A 159 2.59 5.07 18.29
CA TYR A 159 1.97 3.90 18.91
C TYR A 159 0.45 4.09 19.01
N SER A 160 -0.27 2.97 19.04
CA SER A 160 -1.70 2.90 19.37
C SER A 160 -1.91 1.72 20.31
N GLY A 161 -2.86 1.82 21.24
CA GLY A 161 -3.17 0.75 22.18
C GLY A 161 -4.52 0.89 22.89
N TYR A 162 -4.91 -0.15 23.63
CA TYR A 162 -6.19 -0.25 24.35
C TYR A 162 -7.43 -0.07 23.46
N GLY A 163 -7.38 -0.57 22.22
CA GLY A 163 -8.48 -0.46 21.26
C GLY A 163 -8.77 0.98 20.79
N ARG A 164 -7.87 1.94 21.06
CA ARG A 164 -7.97 3.28 20.50
C ARG A 164 -7.60 3.25 19.02
N LYS A 165 -8.29 4.07 18.22
CA LYS A 165 -7.97 4.25 16.79
C LYS A 165 -6.96 5.36 16.54
N ASP A 166 -6.62 6.15 17.57
CA ASP A 166 -5.72 7.29 17.45
C ASP A 166 -4.27 6.87 17.64
N TRP A 167 -3.39 7.47 16.83
CA TRP A 167 -1.95 7.30 16.90
C TRP A 167 -1.31 8.44 17.69
N ASP A 168 -0.46 8.12 18.66
CA ASP A 168 0.27 9.11 19.45
C ASP A 168 1.78 8.88 19.38
N THR A 169 2.57 9.88 19.75
CA THR A 169 4.03 9.81 19.77
C THR A 169 4.51 8.85 20.85
N ALA A 170 5.33 7.87 20.45
CA ALA A 170 5.90 6.90 21.37
C ALA A 170 7.01 7.50 22.27
N LEU A 171 7.39 8.77 22.03
CA LEU A 171 8.44 9.48 22.76
C LEU A 171 8.18 9.57 24.27
N ASN A 172 6.91 9.64 24.67
CA ASN A 172 6.48 9.79 26.06
C ASN A 172 6.05 8.46 26.71
N CYS A 173 6.24 7.34 26.01
CA CYS A 173 5.86 6.03 26.53
C CYS A 173 6.89 5.49 27.54
N ASN A 174 6.38 4.76 28.53
CA ASN A 174 7.24 3.91 29.36
C ASN A 174 7.82 2.78 28.51
N LEU A 175 9.07 2.37 28.79
CA LEU A 175 9.73 1.22 28.14
C LEU A 175 8.86 -0.05 28.13
N GLY A 176 8.04 -0.25 29.17
CA GLY A 176 7.12 -1.38 29.27
C GLY A 176 6.09 -1.48 28.14
N VAL A 177 5.82 -0.39 27.42
CA VAL A 177 4.92 -0.37 26.24
C VAL A 177 5.53 -1.15 25.07
N PHE A 178 6.86 -1.11 24.92
CA PHE A 178 7.58 -1.78 23.83
C PHE A 178 7.89 -3.25 24.13
N LEU A 179 7.75 -3.66 25.40
CA LEU A 179 8.01 -5.02 25.85
C LEU A 179 6.70 -5.80 25.83
N LYS A 180 6.68 -6.93 25.12
CA LYS A 180 5.53 -7.86 25.13
C LYS A 180 5.41 -8.50 26.51
N HIS A 181 4.83 -7.76 27.45
CA HIS A 181 4.63 -8.15 28.84
C HIS A 181 3.16 -8.53 29.04
N GLU A 182 2.88 -9.54 29.86
CA GLU A 182 1.51 -10.04 30.15
C GLU A 182 0.51 -8.98 30.64
N LYS A 183 0.99 -7.77 31.02
CA LYS A 183 0.16 -6.65 31.48
C LYS A 183 -0.14 -5.62 30.37
N PHE A 184 0.50 -5.72 29.21
CA PHE A 184 0.44 -4.75 28.11
C PHE A 184 0.41 -5.43 26.73
N PRO A 185 -0.57 -6.31 26.42
CA PRO A 185 -0.50 -7.16 25.23
C PRO A 185 -0.83 -6.46 23.89
N ASP A 186 -1.45 -5.28 23.88
CA ASP A 186 -2.15 -4.78 22.68
C ASP A 186 -1.65 -3.41 22.19
N PHE A 187 -0.33 -3.25 22.06
CA PHE A 187 0.25 -2.05 21.44
C PHE A 187 0.71 -2.31 20.01
N SER A 188 0.28 -1.43 19.12
CA SER A 188 0.70 -1.38 17.72
C SER A 188 1.64 -0.19 17.53
N PHE A 189 2.65 -0.34 16.66
CA PHE A 189 3.63 0.71 16.40
C PHE A 189 3.81 0.94 14.91
N LYS A 190 4.06 2.18 14.49
CA LYS A 190 4.48 2.49 13.11
C LYS A 190 5.57 3.56 13.10
N ILE A 191 6.49 3.50 12.14
CA ILE A 191 7.49 4.55 11.93
C ILE A 191 6.86 5.61 11.03
N VAL A 192 7.00 6.88 11.41
CA VAL A 192 6.63 7.99 10.53
C VAL A 192 7.77 8.16 9.52
N PRO A 193 7.49 8.07 8.21
CA PRO A 193 8.48 8.40 7.19
C PRO A 193 9.03 9.81 7.46
N ARG A 194 10.36 9.96 7.44
CA ARG A 194 10.96 11.29 7.35
C ARG A 194 10.80 11.75 5.91
N THR A 195 9.83 12.61 5.67
CA THR A 195 9.67 13.30 4.40
C THR A 195 10.55 14.55 4.36
N ILE A 196 11.08 14.86 3.18
CA ILE A 196 11.81 16.05 2.84
C ILE A 196 10.91 16.85 1.91
N ASN A 197 10.61 18.09 2.26
CA ASN A 197 9.86 18.96 1.36
C ASN A 197 10.80 19.50 0.27
N ILE A 198 10.52 19.15 -0.98
CA ILE A 198 11.20 19.70 -2.16
C ILE A 198 10.13 20.33 -3.04
N HIS A 199 10.18 21.66 -3.20
CA HIS A 199 9.22 22.43 -4.01
C HIS A 199 7.73 22.18 -3.69
N GLY A 200 7.39 21.91 -2.43
CA GLY A 200 6.02 21.64 -2.01
C GLY A 200 5.62 20.16 -2.06
N ALA A 201 6.45 19.28 -2.61
CA ALA A 201 6.26 17.83 -2.55
C ALA A 201 6.97 17.25 -1.32
N GLU A 202 6.25 16.46 -0.52
CA GLU A 202 6.85 15.68 0.57
C GLU A 202 7.38 14.35 0.02
N LEU A 203 8.72 14.23 -0.03
CA LEU A 203 9.40 13.06 -0.60
C LEU A 203 10.11 12.28 0.49
N ASN A 204 10.04 10.95 0.48
CA ASN A 204 10.91 10.14 1.31
C ASN A 204 12.38 10.26 0.85
N LYS A 205 13.33 9.73 1.62
CA LYS A 205 14.76 9.89 1.32
C LYS A 205 15.15 9.37 -0.08
N GLU A 206 14.58 8.25 -0.52
CA GLU A 206 14.89 7.64 -1.82
C GLU A 206 14.28 8.44 -2.97
N GLU A 207 13.03 8.89 -2.80
CA GLU A 207 12.35 9.77 -3.75
C GLU A 207 13.06 11.13 -3.89
N ALA A 208 13.51 11.70 -2.77
CA ALA A 208 14.29 12.94 -2.76
C ALA A 208 15.64 12.77 -3.46
N LEU A 209 16.33 11.64 -3.25
CA LEU A 209 17.58 11.35 -3.95
C LEU A 209 17.35 11.25 -5.46
N LYS A 210 16.33 10.49 -5.87
CA LYS A 210 15.99 10.31 -7.28
C LYS A 210 15.58 11.64 -7.94
N PHE A 211 14.80 12.46 -7.23
CA PHE A 211 14.43 13.79 -7.68
C PHE A 211 15.66 14.67 -7.91
N VAL A 212 16.63 14.68 -6.98
CA VAL A 212 17.87 15.45 -7.13
C VAL A 212 18.73 14.92 -8.28
N GLU A 213 18.81 13.60 -8.46
CA GLU A 213 19.55 12.98 -9.56
C GLU A 213 18.93 13.34 -10.92
N GLU A 214 17.60 13.33 -11.05
CA GLU A 214 16.91 13.68 -12.31
C GLU A 214 16.96 15.18 -12.64
N TYR A 215 16.97 16.07 -11.63
CA TYR A 215 16.92 17.52 -11.84
C TYR A 215 18.29 18.18 -12.02
N PHE A 216 19.36 17.54 -11.56
CA PHE A 216 20.73 18.09 -11.60
C PHE A 216 21.70 17.29 -12.49
N SER A 217 21.20 16.31 -13.25
CA SER A 217 21.94 15.61 -14.33
C SER A 217 21.68 16.24 -15.70
#